data_AF-A0AAW6YB29-F1
#
_entry.id   AF-A0AAW6YB29-F1
#
_cell.length_a   1.000
_cell.length_b   1.000
_cell.length_c   1.000
_cell.angle_alpha   90.00
_cell.angle_beta   90.00
_cell.angle_gamma   90.00
#
_symmetry.space_group_name_H-M   'P 1'
#
loop_
_entity.id
_entity.type
_entity.pdbx_description
1 polymer ?
#
loop_
_entity_poly.entity_id
_entity_poly.type
_entity_poly.pdbx_seq_one_letter_code
_entity_poly.pdbx_strand_id
1 'polypeptide(L)'
;YNVHRSTKFTSGKVEIFANVVQSKIENIKIYGDFFGIEDVAAVEEVLKGVKYEREDVLNALENLDISRYFAGISQEEIAEAV
;
A
#
# COMPACT_ATOMS: atom_id res chain seq x y z
N TYR A 1 -12.08 7.80 -4.09
CA TYR A 1 -11.50 6.45 -4.02
C TYR A 1 -12.63 5.46 -4.18
N ASN A 2 -12.57 4.59 -5.18
CA ASN A 2 -13.59 3.56 -5.45
C ASN A 2 -13.27 2.22 -4.78
N VAL A 3 -12.02 2.04 -4.35
CA VAL A 3 -11.54 0.90 -3.58
C VAL A 3 -11.19 1.39 -2.19
N HIS A 4 -11.70 0.70 -1.18
CA HIS A 4 -11.36 0.95 0.21
C HIS A 4 -11.17 -0.39 0.92
N ARG A 5 -10.00 -0.60 1.52
CA ARG A 5 -9.67 -1.77 2.33
C ARG A 5 -9.12 -1.32 3.66
N SER A 6 -9.58 -1.97 4.72
CA SER A 6 -9.10 -1.75 6.08
C SER A 6 -8.63 -3.07 6.64
N THR A 7 -7.32 -3.21 6.80
CA THR A 7 -6.72 -4.43 7.33
C THR A 7 -6.08 -4.13 8.68
N LYS A 8 -6.40 -4.96 9.68
CA LYS A 8 -5.77 -4.88 10.99
C LYS A 8 -4.63 -5.89 11.04
N PHE A 9 -3.42 -5.38 11.12
CA PHE A 9 -2.21 -6.17 11.27
C PHE A 9 -1.81 -6.27 12.75
N THR A 10 -0.90 -7.19 13.05
CA THR A 10 -0.34 -7.33 14.41
C THR A 10 0.41 -6.07 14.84
N SER A 11 1.03 -5.38 13.89
CA SER A 11 1.88 -4.21 14.11
C SER A 11 1.17 -2.87 13.93
N GLY A 12 -0.15 -2.87 13.75
CA GLY A 12 -0.94 -1.66 13.54
C GLY A 12 -2.19 -1.88 12.70
N LYS A 13 -2.98 -0.81 12.50
CA LYS A 13 -4.11 -0.83 11.55
C LYS A 13 -3.73 -0.03 10.31
N VAL A 14 -3.99 -0.58 9.13
CA VAL A 14 -3.75 0.09 7.84
C VAL A 14 -5.07 0.15 7.05
N GLU A 15 -5.38 1.33 6.53
CA GLU A 15 -6.56 1.64 5.74
C GLU A 15 -6.11 2.22 4.40
N ILE A 16 -6.36 1.47 3.34
CA ILE A 16 -5.96 1.79 1.98
C ILE A 16 -7.18 2.27 1.21
N PHE A 17 -7.07 3.46 0.63
CA PHE A 17 -8.05 4.08 -0.23
C PHE A 17 -7.45 4.21 -1.61
N ALA A 18 -7.78 3.29 -2.51
CA ALA A 18 -7.33 3.33 -3.89
C ALA A 18 -8.42 3.87 -4.82
N ASN A 19 -8.01 4.60 -5.84
CA ASN A 19 -8.84 5.06 -6.94
C ASN A 19 -8.35 4.34 -8.19
N VAL A 20 -9.04 3.27 -8.57
CA VAL A 20 -8.67 2.43 -9.70
C VAL A 20 -9.48 2.82 -10.92
N VAL A 21 -8.81 3.28 -11.97
CA VAL A 21 -9.42 3.68 -13.24
C VAL A 21 -8.74 2.87 -14.35
N GLN A 22 -9.54 2.19 -15.17
CA GLN A 22 -9.03 1.32 -16.25
C GLN A 22 -7.97 0.30 -15.78
N SER A 23 -8.23 -0.36 -14.65
CA SER A 23 -7.32 -1.34 -14.02
C SER A 23 -5.98 -0.78 -13.53
N LYS A 24 -5.84 0.54 -13.45
CA LYS A 24 -4.65 1.21 -12.89
C LYS A 24 -5.00 2.06 -11.69
N ILE A 25 -4.09 2.13 -10.73
CA ILE A 25 -4.22 2.96 -9.54
C ILE A 25 -3.94 4.41 -9.96
N GLU A 26 -4.98 5.21 -10.12
CA GLU A 26 -4.85 6.63 -10.46
C GLU A 26 -4.46 7.45 -9.22
N ASN A 27 -4.99 7.06 -8.07
CA ASN A 27 -4.65 7.65 -6.79
C ASN A 27 -4.73 6.61 -5.69
N ILE A 28 -3.85 6.67 -4.71
CA ILE A 28 -3.89 5.83 -3.53
C ILE A 28 -3.60 6.68 -2.32
N LYS A 29 -4.32 6.41 -1.24
CA LYS A 29 -4.03 6.94 0.07
C LYS A 29 -3.99 5.85 1.11
N ILE A 30 -3.01 5.92 1.98
CA ILE A 30 -2.81 4.96 3.04
C ILE A 30 -2.89 5.72 4.36
N TYR A 31 -3.89 5.36 5.15
CA TYR A 31 -4.12 5.86 6.49
C TYR A 31 -3.91 4.73 7.48
N GLY A 32 -3.70 5.07 8.74
CA GLY A 32 -3.56 4.06 9.77
C GLY A 32 -2.72 4.51 10.93
N ASP A 33 -2.67 3.62 11.92
CA ASP A 33 -1.76 3.69 13.05
C ASP A 33 -0.76 2.56 12.87
N PHE A 34 0.19 2.78 11.96
CA PHE A 34 1.30 1.88 11.69
C PHE A 34 2.59 2.60 12.07
N PHE A 35 3.56 1.83 12.56
CA PHE A 35 4.86 2.37 12.91
C PHE A 35 5.78 2.30 11.71
N GLY A 36 6.29 3.44 11.27
CA GLY A 36 7.25 3.57 10.17
C GLY A 36 8.34 4.57 10.54
N ILE A 37 9.52 4.37 9.99
CA ILE A 37 10.65 5.31 10.10
C ILE A 37 10.58 6.34 8.96
N GLU A 38 9.97 5.96 7.83
CA GLU A 38 9.77 6.79 6.65
C GLU A 38 8.30 7.12 6.40
N ASP A 39 8.05 8.17 5.60
CA ASP A 39 6.71 8.63 5.27
C ASP A 39 6.09 7.78 4.17
N VAL A 40 4.93 7.21 4.48
CA VAL A 40 4.09 6.40 3.59
C VAL A 40 3.71 7.11 2.27
N ALA A 41 3.78 8.44 2.21
CA ALA A 41 3.55 9.19 0.98
C ALA A 41 4.44 8.73 -0.19
N ALA A 42 5.68 8.31 0.09
CA ALA A 42 6.57 7.76 -0.94
C ALA A 42 6.01 6.46 -1.53
N VAL A 43 5.44 5.59 -0.69
CA VAL A 43 4.79 4.35 -1.13
C VAL A 43 3.54 4.66 -1.95
N GLU A 44 2.74 5.65 -1.54
CA GLU A 44 1.59 6.11 -2.29
C GLU A 44 1.96 6.61 -3.69
N GLU A 45 3.08 7.34 -3.83
CA GLU A 45 3.56 7.82 -5.12
C GLU A 45 4.04 6.69 -6.03
N VAL A 46 4.77 5.70 -5.51
CA VAL A 46 5.25 4.57 -6.29
C VAL A 46 4.10 3.69 -6.79
N LEU A 47 3.04 3.54 -5.99
CA LEU A 47 1.86 2.78 -6.36
C LEU A 47 0.93 3.53 -7.35
N LYS A 48 1.09 4.84 -7.53
CA LYS A 48 0.33 5.59 -8.56
C LYS A 48 0.80 5.21 -9.96
N GLY A 49 -0.15 4.83 -10.81
CA GLY A 49 0.08 4.37 -12.17
C GLY A 49 0.33 2.88 -12.32
N VAL A 50 0.57 2.17 -11.21
CA VAL A 50 0.72 0.71 -11.15
C VAL A 50 -0.64 0.06 -11.42
N LYS A 51 -0.64 -1.13 -12.03
CA LYS A 51 -1.89 -1.87 -12.19
C LYS A 51 -2.40 -2.34 -10.83
N TYR A 52 -3.71 -2.30 -10.66
CA TYR A 52 -4.36 -2.84 -9.46
C TYR A 52 -4.44 -4.38 -9.56
N GLU A 53 -3.27 -5.02 -9.60
CA GLU A 53 -3.07 -6.47 -9.61
C GLU A 53 -2.00 -6.82 -8.57
N ARG A 54 -2.19 -7.95 -7.86
CA ARG A 54 -1.27 -8.39 -6.79
C ARG A 54 0.18 -8.42 -7.25
N GLU A 55 0.45 -8.94 -8.45
CA GLU A 55 1.81 -9.06 -8.99
C GLU A 55 2.46 -7.71 -9.30
N ASP A 56 1.71 -6.77 -9.88
CA ASP A 56 2.18 -5.43 -10.23
C ASP A 56 2.46 -4.60 -8.97
N VAL A 57 1.54 -4.68 -7.99
CA VAL A 57 1.69 -4.05 -6.67
C VAL A 57 2.90 -4.64 -5.95
N LEU A 58 3.04 -5.97 -5.92
CA LEU A 58 4.20 -6.62 -5.29
C LEU A 58 5.51 -6.18 -5.95
N ASN A 59 5.59 -6.12 -7.28
CA ASN A 59 6.79 -5.64 -7.99
C ASN A 59 7.12 -4.17 -7.67
N ALA A 60 6.11 -3.32 -7.57
CA ALA A 60 6.29 -1.92 -7.21
C ALA A 60 6.78 -1.77 -5.76
N LEU A 61 6.26 -2.61 -4.86
CA LEU A 61 6.69 -2.69 -3.48
C LEU A 61 8.07 -3.35 -3.34
N GLU A 62 8.49 -4.23 -4.25
CA GLU A 62 9.80 -4.90 -4.20
C GLU A 62 10.96 -3.90 -4.39
N ASN A 63 10.70 -2.79 -5.10
CA ASN A 63 11.64 -1.67 -5.21
C ASN A 63 11.69 -0.78 -3.95
N LEU A 64 10.81 -1.03 -2.97
CA LEU A 64 10.71 -0.27 -1.73
C LEU A 64 10.93 -1.18 -0.52
N ASP A 65 11.72 -0.72 0.44
CA ASP A 65 11.83 -1.41 1.72
C ASP A 65 10.58 -1.16 2.57
N ILE A 66 9.51 -1.93 2.36
CA ILE A 66 8.22 -1.81 3.08
C ILE A 66 8.41 -1.86 4.60
N SER A 67 9.38 -2.62 5.09
CA SER A 67 9.74 -2.67 6.51
C SER A 67 10.12 -1.31 7.11
N ARG A 68 10.56 -0.34 6.29
CA ARG A 68 10.91 1.02 6.74
C ARG A 68 9.69 1.93 6.87
N TYR A 69 8.61 1.64 6.14
CA TYR A 69 7.34 2.37 6.19
C TYR A 69 6.35 1.71 7.14
N PHE A 70 6.36 0.37 7.19
CA PHE A 70 5.47 -0.46 7.98
C PHE A 70 6.29 -1.48 8.77
N ALA A 71 6.72 -1.08 9.95
CA ALA A 71 7.45 -1.93 10.88
C ALA A 71 6.60 -3.14 11.26
N GLY A 72 7.08 -4.33 10.92
CA GLY A 72 6.40 -5.58 11.20
C GLY A 72 5.18 -5.86 10.31
N ILE A 73 5.12 -5.26 9.12
CA ILE A 73 4.20 -5.65 8.04
C ILE A 73 5.02 -5.94 6.79
N SER A 74 4.79 -7.11 6.17
CA SER A 74 5.50 -7.51 4.96
C SER A 74 4.88 -6.89 3.70
N GLN A 75 5.66 -6.74 2.63
CA GLN A 75 5.16 -6.31 1.32
C GLN A 75 4.04 -7.21 0.79
N GLU A 76 4.08 -8.51 1.07
CA GLU A 76 3.04 -9.47 0.67
C GLU A 76 1.71 -9.18 1.36
N GLU A 77 1.75 -8.85 2.65
CA GLU A 77 0.59 -8.47 3.46
C GLU A 77 -0.03 -7.16 2.93
N ILE A 78 0.80 -6.20 2.54
CA ILE A 78 0.34 -4.95 1.90
C ILE A 78 -0.25 -5.24 0.51
N ALA A 79 0.42 -6.05 -0.31
CA ALA A 79 -0.07 -6.41 -1.64
C ALA A 79 -1.40 -7.18 -1.59
N GLU A 80 -1.63 -7.95 -0.53
CA GLU A 80 -2.91 -8.61 -0.27
C GLU A 80 -3.96 -7.67 0.34
N ALA A 81 -3.54 -6.61 1.04
CA ALA A 81 -4.43 -5.58 1.54
C ALA A 81 -4.80 -4.52 0.50
N VAL A 82 -4.12 -4.47 -0.65
CA VAL A 82 -4.50 -3.68 -1.83
C VAL A 82 -5.52 -4.46 -2.64
#